data_AF-A0A329WQ82-F1
#
_entry.id   AF-A0A329WQ82-F1
#
_cell.length_a   1.000
_cell.length_b   1.000
_cell.length_c   1.000
_cell.angle_alpha   90.00
_cell.angle_beta   90.00
_cell.angle_gamma   90.00
#
_symmetry.space_group_name_H-M   'P 1'
#
loop_
_entity.id
_entity.type
_entity.pdbx_description
1 polymer ?
#
loop_
_entity_poly.entity_id
_entity_poly.type
_entity_poly.pdbx_seq_one_letter_code
_entity_poly.pdbx_strand_id
1 'polypeptide(L)'
;MESKAYDSRLPIPEVTKASNGFEIKSNTKHTPGAQGFRPNAGVEPRNSLELFERSIPTKDPKIRLSIDSQGDIHRFFNESKDGTGAFHWSGSSGDKNNALGNRELKNFNKEIKELRNKK
;
A
#
# COMPACT_ATOMS: atom_id res chain seq x y z
N MET A 1 30.13 3.49 9.60
CA MET A 1 28.79 3.72 9.03
C MET A 1 28.40 2.46 8.33
N GLU A 2 27.44 1.72 8.88
CA GLU A 2 26.94 0.49 8.28
C GLU A 2 26.09 0.88 7.07
N SER A 3 26.53 0.54 5.86
CA SER A 3 25.72 0.72 4.66
C SER A 3 24.51 -0.21 4.78
N LYS A 4 23.31 0.33 4.98
CA LYS A 4 22.09 -0.45 4.77
C LYS A 4 22.14 -1.00 3.36
N ALA A 5 22.22 -2.32 3.21
CA ALA A 5 22.22 -2.95 1.91
C ALA A 5 20.89 -2.62 1.21
N TYR A 6 20.99 -1.87 0.11
CA TYR A 6 19.87 -1.47 -0.72
C TYR A 6 19.33 -2.68 -1.48
N ASP A 7 18.10 -3.10 -1.16
CA ASP A 7 17.42 -4.13 -1.95
C ASP A 7 16.70 -3.47 -3.14
N SER A 8 17.39 -3.41 -4.28
CA SER A 8 16.90 -2.86 -5.55
C SER A 8 15.62 -3.50 -6.08
N ARG A 9 15.19 -4.65 -5.50
CA ARG A 9 13.94 -5.31 -5.88
C ARG A 9 12.72 -4.65 -5.24
N LEU A 10 12.89 -3.91 -4.15
CA LEU A 10 11.81 -3.20 -3.48
C LEU A 10 11.31 -2.03 -4.35
N PRO A 11 9.98 -1.87 -4.56
CA PRO A 11 9.45 -0.68 -5.23
C PRO A 11 9.86 0.63 -4.57
N ILE A 12 9.91 0.66 -3.23
CA ILE A 12 10.27 1.80 -2.39
C ILE A 12 11.31 1.30 -1.35
N PRO A 13 12.59 1.25 -1.72
CA PRO A 13 13.66 0.60 -0.95
C PRO A 13 14.05 1.34 0.34
N GLU A 14 13.78 2.64 0.41
CA GLU A 14 14.05 3.49 1.57
C GLU A 14 12.79 4.28 1.95
N VAL A 15 12.71 4.69 3.21
CA VAL A 15 11.61 5.55 3.68
C VAL A 15 11.59 6.82 2.83
N THR A 16 10.48 7.02 2.14
CA THR A 16 10.29 8.11 1.18
C THR A 16 9.12 8.97 1.63
N LYS A 17 9.31 10.29 1.70
CA LYS A 17 8.21 11.23 1.91
C LYS A 17 7.48 11.45 0.59
N ALA A 18 6.26 10.94 0.50
CA ALA A 18 5.42 11.04 -0.68
C ALA A 18 4.80 12.45 -0.83
N SER A 19 4.33 12.80 -2.04
CA SER A 19 3.72 14.13 -2.30
C SER A 19 2.44 14.40 -1.49
N ASN A 20 1.77 13.36 -0.97
CA ASN A 20 0.64 13.51 -0.03
C ASN A 20 1.06 13.89 1.40
N GLY A 21 2.36 14.07 1.65
CA GLY A 21 2.94 14.50 2.91
C GLY A 21 3.32 13.39 3.90
N PHE A 22 2.98 12.12 3.60
CA PHE A 22 3.23 10.98 4.47
C PHE A 22 4.48 10.19 4.04
N GLU A 23 5.07 9.49 5.00
CA GLU A 23 6.17 8.57 4.73
C GLU A 23 5.65 7.20 4.25
N ILE A 24 6.38 6.57 3.34
CA ILE A 24 6.11 5.21 2.85
C ILE A 24 7.43 4.44 2.64
N LYS A 25 7.37 3.13 2.86
CA LYS A 25 8.42 2.18 2.46
C LYS A 25 7.80 0.87 1.99
N SER A 26 8.50 0.12 1.15
CA SER A 26 8.08 -1.22 0.79
C SER A 26 8.27 -2.20 1.94
N ASN A 27 7.44 -3.24 1.97
CA ASN A 27 7.57 -4.32 2.93
C ASN A 27 8.10 -5.56 2.21
N THR A 28 9.23 -6.12 2.65
CA THR A 28 9.88 -7.26 2.00
C THR A 28 8.95 -8.47 1.88
N LYS A 29 7.97 -8.63 2.78
CA LYS A 29 6.97 -9.71 2.71
C LYS A 29 6.14 -9.70 1.42
N HIS A 30 5.99 -8.54 0.77
CA HIS A 30 5.23 -8.34 -0.46
C HIS A 30 6.11 -8.19 -1.71
N THR A 31 7.43 -8.40 -1.60
CA THR A 31 8.35 -8.23 -2.74
C THR A 31 8.98 -9.57 -3.14
N PRO A 32 8.70 -10.09 -4.35
CA PRO A 32 9.29 -11.34 -4.82
C PRO A 32 10.82 -11.37 -4.73
N GLY A 33 11.35 -12.43 -4.13
CA GLY A 33 12.79 -12.64 -3.95
C GLY A 33 13.41 -11.89 -2.76
N ALA A 34 12.70 -10.96 -2.12
CA ALA A 34 13.18 -10.30 -0.91
C ALA A 34 13.12 -11.24 0.31
N GLN A 35 13.95 -10.95 1.32
CA GLN A 35 13.98 -11.74 2.54
C GLN A 35 12.60 -11.70 3.25
N GLY A 36 12.04 -12.87 3.50
CA GLY A 36 10.72 -13.00 4.14
C GLY A 36 9.53 -12.83 3.19
N PHE A 37 9.75 -12.85 1.87
CA PHE A 37 8.67 -12.86 0.86
C PHE A 37 7.66 -14.00 1.11
N ARG A 38 6.37 -13.66 1.00
CA ARG A 38 5.25 -14.59 1.16
C ARG A 38 4.31 -14.47 -0.03
N PRO A 39 4.27 -15.46 -0.96
CA PRO A 39 3.41 -15.40 -2.14
C PRO A 39 1.91 -15.21 -1.82
N ASN A 40 1.46 -15.74 -0.69
CA ASN A 40 0.09 -15.62 -0.20
C ASN A 40 -0.20 -14.32 0.56
N ALA A 41 0.78 -13.43 0.73
CA ALA A 41 0.56 -12.09 1.28
C ALA A 41 0.14 -11.09 0.19
N GLY A 42 0.24 -11.46 -1.08
CA GLY A 42 0.08 -10.56 -2.22
C GLY A 42 1.38 -9.84 -2.59
N VAL A 43 1.44 -9.34 -3.82
CA VAL A 43 2.64 -8.72 -4.40
C VAL A 43 2.47 -7.21 -4.53
N GLU A 44 3.41 -6.46 -3.94
CA GLU A 44 3.41 -5.00 -4.03
C GLU A 44 3.62 -4.55 -5.49
N PRO A 45 2.74 -3.69 -6.03
CA PRO A 45 2.87 -3.20 -7.39
C PRO A 45 4.09 -2.28 -7.53
N ARG A 46 4.71 -2.25 -8.71
CA ARG A 46 5.90 -1.43 -8.99
C ARG A 46 5.65 0.07 -8.87
N ASN A 47 4.43 0.52 -9.11
CA ASN A 47 4.00 1.91 -8.95
C ASN A 47 3.33 2.18 -7.59
N SER A 48 3.68 1.43 -6.54
CA SER A 48 3.07 1.59 -5.20
C SER A 48 3.25 3.00 -4.62
N LEU A 49 4.33 3.70 -4.96
CA LEU A 49 4.53 5.10 -4.57
C LEU A 49 3.48 6.02 -5.20
N GLU A 50 3.31 5.97 -6.51
CA GLU A 50 2.30 6.76 -7.24
C GLU A 50 0.88 6.47 -6.72
N LEU A 51 0.57 5.19 -6.48
CA LEU A 51 -0.70 4.78 -5.90
C LEU A 51 -0.89 5.35 -4.49
N PHE A 52 0.16 5.35 -3.67
CA PHE A 52 0.11 5.91 -2.33
C PHE A 52 -0.07 7.43 -2.34
N GLU A 53 0.62 8.14 -3.23
CA GLU A 53 0.49 9.58 -3.41
C GLU A 53 -0.95 10.01 -3.70
N ARG A 54 -1.68 9.20 -4.48
CA ARG A 54 -3.10 9.43 -4.80
C ARG A 54 -4.07 8.88 -3.75
N SER A 55 -3.58 8.26 -2.67
CA SER A 55 -4.43 7.62 -1.67
C SER A 55 -5.20 8.62 -0.82
N ILE A 56 -6.43 8.24 -0.45
CA ILE A 56 -7.28 8.97 0.50
C ILE A 56 -7.24 8.31 1.87
N PRO A 57 -7.40 9.09 2.96
CA PRO A 57 -7.53 8.54 4.30
C PRO A 57 -8.86 7.79 4.46
N THR A 58 -8.90 6.86 5.41
CA THR A 58 -10.16 6.27 5.89
C THR A 58 -10.50 6.79 7.29
N LYS A 59 -11.60 6.31 7.89
CA LYS A 59 -11.90 6.55 9.32
C LYS A 59 -10.82 6.00 10.26
N ASP A 60 -10.11 4.96 9.85
CA ASP A 60 -8.96 4.43 10.59
C ASP A 60 -7.69 5.17 10.14
N PRO A 61 -7.00 5.92 11.02
CA PRO A 61 -5.77 6.63 10.67
C PRO A 61 -4.64 5.69 10.22
N LYS A 62 -4.73 4.40 10.55
CA LYS A 62 -3.78 3.40 10.04
C LYS A 62 -4.00 3.07 8.58
N ILE A 63 -5.14 3.40 7.97
CA ILE A 63 -5.51 2.89 6.66
C ILE A 63 -5.69 4.04 5.67
N ARG A 64 -5.03 3.88 4.52
CA ARG A 64 -5.26 4.69 3.32
C ARG A 64 -5.61 3.80 2.15
N LEU A 65 -6.43 4.29 1.25
CA LEU A 65 -6.89 3.57 0.07
C LEU A 65 -6.60 4.36 -1.20
N SER A 66 -6.21 3.67 -2.26
CA SER A 66 -6.18 4.24 -3.60
C SER A 66 -6.91 3.33 -4.59
N ILE A 67 -7.13 3.84 -5.80
CA ILE A 67 -7.68 3.09 -6.91
C ILE A 67 -6.74 3.21 -8.10
N ASP A 68 -6.54 2.13 -8.84
CA ASP A 68 -5.72 2.13 -10.05
C ASP A 68 -6.53 2.35 -11.35
N SER A 69 -5.82 2.34 -12.47
CA SER A 69 -6.40 2.50 -13.81
C SER A 69 -7.28 1.33 -14.23
N GLN A 70 -7.16 0.15 -13.61
CA GLN A 70 -8.02 -1.02 -13.84
C GLN A 70 -9.27 -0.99 -12.94
N GLY A 71 -9.29 -0.12 -11.93
CA GLY A 71 -10.37 0.00 -10.96
C GLY A 71 -10.15 -0.83 -9.69
N ASP A 72 -8.95 -1.38 -9.53
CA ASP A 72 -8.57 -2.15 -8.35
C ASP A 72 -8.26 -1.23 -7.18
N ILE A 73 -8.73 -1.62 -6.00
CA ILE A 73 -8.55 -0.88 -4.75
C ILE A 73 -7.28 -1.38 -4.07
N HIS A 74 -6.34 -0.48 -3.80
CA HIS A 74 -5.12 -0.78 -3.06
C HIS A 74 -5.20 -0.24 -1.64
N ARG A 75 -4.66 -0.99 -0.68
CA ARG A 75 -4.64 -0.60 0.73
C ARG A 75 -3.22 -0.41 1.26
N PHE A 76 -3.03 0.66 2.02
CA PHE A 76 -1.79 0.97 2.73
C PHE A 76 -2.03 1.00 4.24
N PHE A 77 -1.12 0.39 5.00
CA PHE A 77 -1.14 0.39 6.46
C PHE A 77 -0.02 1.24 7.05
N ASN A 78 -0.35 2.05 8.05
CA ASN A 78 0.60 2.74 8.89
C ASN A 78 1.18 1.78 9.94
N GLU A 79 2.47 1.91 10.21
CA GLU A 79 3.14 1.16 11.28
C GLU A 79 2.65 1.61 12.67
N SER A 80 2.39 2.91 12.86
CA SER A 80 1.84 3.48 14.08
C SER A 80 0.31 3.50 14.09
N LYS A 81 -0.29 3.34 15.27
CA LYS A 81 -1.74 3.36 15.47
C LYS A 81 -2.37 4.73 15.25
N ASP A 82 -1.60 5.80 15.40
CA ASP A 82 -2.06 7.19 15.27
C ASP A 82 -1.83 7.79 13.88
N GLY A 83 -1.26 7.03 12.93
CA GLY A 83 -1.00 7.50 11.57
C GLY A 83 0.30 8.31 11.41
N THR A 84 1.16 8.39 12.44
CA THR A 84 2.41 9.16 12.40
C THR A 84 3.61 8.39 11.85
N GLY A 85 3.51 7.07 11.70
CA GLY A 85 4.60 6.23 11.17
C GLY A 85 4.65 6.17 9.65
N ALA A 86 5.59 5.40 9.12
CA ALA A 86 5.62 5.09 7.69
C ALA A 86 4.47 4.16 7.29
N PHE A 87 3.91 4.40 6.11
CA PHE A 87 2.97 3.49 5.48
C PHE A 87 3.71 2.39 4.71
N HIS A 88 3.02 1.29 4.45
CA HIS A 88 3.44 0.27 3.49
C HIS A 88 2.22 -0.33 2.79
N TRP A 89 2.40 -0.80 1.55
CA TRP A 89 1.35 -1.51 0.83
C TRP A 89 0.98 -2.82 1.53
N SER A 90 -0.31 -3.19 1.48
CA SER A 90 -0.85 -4.31 2.27
C SER A 90 -1.94 -5.14 1.59
N GLY A 91 -2.11 -4.98 0.28
CA GLY A 91 -3.09 -5.72 -0.51
C GLY A 91 -3.78 -4.89 -1.58
N SER A 92 -4.33 -5.57 -2.58
CA SER A 92 -5.18 -5.00 -3.63
C SER A 92 -6.38 -5.92 -3.90
N SER A 93 -7.51 -5.38 -4.35
CA SER A 93 -8.62 -6.19 -4.87
C SER A 93 -8.25 -6.96 -6.14
N GLY A 94 -7.26 -6.48 -6.89
CA GLY A 94 -6.75 -7.11 -8.11
C GLY A 94 -5.67 -8.18 -7.86
N ASP A 95 -5.28 -8.40 -6.60
CA ASP A 95 -4.27 -9.40 -6.28
C ASP A 95 -4.81 -10.82 -6.52
N LYS A 96 -4.16 -11.56 -7.42
CA LYS A 96 -4.62 -12.90 -7.83
C LYS A 96 -4.52 -13.95 -6.72
N ASN A 97 -3.59 -13.79 -5.78
CA ASN A 97 -3.30 -14.78 -4.75
C ASN A 97 -3.91 -14.40 -3.41
N ASN A 98 -4.08 -13.10 -3.14
CA ASN A 98 -4.57 -12.57 -1.87
C ASN A 98 -5.39 -11.29 -2.08
N ALA A 99 -6.47 -11.39 -2.87
CA ALA A 99 -7.36 -10.27 -3.13
C ALA A 99 -7.99 -9.72 -1.84
N LEU A 100 -8.10 -8.39 -1.75
CA LEU A 100 -8.95 -7.75 -0.75
C LEU A 100 -10.40 -8.16 -0.98
N GLY A 101 -10.94 -8.97 -0.06
CA GLY A 101 -12.26 -9.56 -0.22
C GLY A 101 -13.41 -8.57 -0.03
N ASN A 102 -14.57 -8.89 -0.59
CA ASN A 102 -15.78 -8.07 -0.49
C ASN A 102 -16.18 -7.72 0.95
N ARG A 103 -15.98 -8.63 1.90
CA ARG A 103 -16.30 -8.39 3.32
C ARG A 103 -15.47 -7.25 3.90
N GLU A 104 -14.20 -7.18 3.52
CA GLU A 104 -13.28 -6.16 3.98
C GLU A 104 -13.55 -4.82 3.29
N LEU A 105 -13.73 -4.83 1.98
CA LEU A 105 -14.01 -3.63 1.20
C LEU A 105 -15.34 -2.96 1.59
N LYS A 106 -16.32 -3.72 2.08
CA LYS A 106 -17.59 -3.18 2.60
C LYS A 106 -17.40 -2.15 3.73
N ASN A 107 -16.32 -2.26 4.50
CA ASN A 107 -16.01 -1.30 5.56
C ASN A 107 -15.58 0.08 5.01
N PHE A 108 -15.29 0.16 3.72
CA PHE A 108 -14.75 1.35 3.04
C PHE A 108 -15.65 1.81 1.88
N ASN A 109 -16.94 1.48 1.88
CA ASN A 109 -17.85 1.80 0.77
C ASN A 109 -17.88 3.31 0.43
N LYS A 110 -17.76 4.19 1.43
CA LYS A 110 -17.76 5.64 1.22
C LYS A 110 -16.48 6.06 0.48
N GLU A 111 -15.33 5.61 0.96
CA GLU A 111 -14.01 5.90 0.41
C GLU A 111 -13.86 5.30 -1.00
N ILE A 112 -14.34 4.08 -1.22
CA ILE A 112 -14.35 3.44 -2.55
C ILE A 112 -15.22 4.22 -3.53
N LYS A 113 -16.40 4.71 -3.10
CA LYS A 113 -17.25 5.56 -3.95
C LYS A 113 -16.55 6.88 -4.29
N GLU A 114 -15.88 7.49 -3.32
CA GLU A 114 -15.09 8.71 -3.55
C GLU A 114 -13.96 8.48 -4.56
N LEU A 115 -13.18 7.42 -4.39
CA LEU A 115 -12.09 7.06 -5.31
C LEU A 115 -12.59 6.86 -6.74
N ARG A 116 -13.72 6.16 -6.91
CA ARG A 116 -14.32 5.92 -8.23
C ARG A 116 -14.82 7.19 -8.91
N ASN A 117 -15.21 8.21 -8.15
CA ASN A 117 -15.67 9.48 -8.70
C ASN A 117 -14.51 10.43 -9.07
N LYS A 118 -13.29 10.15 -8.60
CA LYS A 118 -12.08 10.94 -8.87
C LYS A 118 -11.23 10.39 -10.02
N LYS A 119 -11.60 9.23 -10.56
CA LYS A 119 -10.95 8.60 -11.71
C LYS A 119 -11.39 9.30 -13.00
#